data_AF-A0A422Q8D9-F1
#
_entry.id   AF-A0A422Q8D9-F1
#
_cell.length_a   1.000
_cell.length_b   1.000
_cell.length_c   1.000
_cell.angle_alpha   90.00
_cell.angle_beta   90.00
_cell.angle_gamma   90.00
#
_symmetry.space_group_name_H-M   'P 1'
#
loop_
_entity.id
_entity.type
_entity.pdbx_description
1 polymer ?
#
loop_
_entity_poly.entity_id
_entity_poly.type
_entity_poly.pdbx_seq_one_letter_code
_entity_poly.pdbx_strand_id
1 'polypeptide(L)'
;MSGALGRGSYRSVVAGTRNAPRRMTFYPCAFELLQLHKAHREVIRHFYVRDKIFDNKFPGTALANGLFKFVPNRREAYHMREVMESIRRRSILMRRVQQQQAINAKVAEALEKEHGKAAAAAMLDFTTPDSDAYFNPQQYQSVANAWPNYWQHPGAAHVVPKPRWRRVPELGGITRVQDPLTEQANDY
;
A
#
# COMPACT_ATOMS: atom_id res chain seq x y z
N MET A 1 27.65 13.03 -9.20
CA MET A 1 26.82 12.33 -10.22
C MET A 1 25.35 12.41 -9.78
N SER A 2 24.44 13.07 -10.52
CA SER A 2 23.09 13.49 -10.02
C SER A 2 21.90 12.89 -10.81
N GLY A 3 22.07 11.72 -11.43
CA GLY A 3 21.00 11.09 -12.24
C GLY A 3 19.75 10.71 -11.44
N ALA A 4 19.90 10.44 -10.13
CA ALA A 4 18.82 10.01 -9.26
C ALA A 4 17.70 11.05 -9.05
N LEU A 5 17.97 12.34 -9.31
CA LEU A 5 17.01 13.43 -9.11
C LEU A 5 16.16 13.74 -10.35
N GLY A 6 16.33 13.02 -11.47
CA GLY A 6 15.52 13.20 -12.68
C GLY A 6 15.90 14.38 -13.59
N ARG A 7 16.94 15.16 -13.23
CA ARG A 7 17.40 16.35 -13.97
C ARG A 7 18.42 16.06 -15.09
N GLY A 8 18.88 14.82 -15.21
CA GLY A 8 20.00 14.45 -16.08
C GLY A 8 21.28 14.19 -15.29
N SER A 9 22.21 13.46 -15.89
CA SER A 9 23.49 13.10 -15.29
C SER A 9 24.61 14.03 -15.77
N TYR A 10 25.80 13.93 -15.17
CA TYR A 10 26.98 14.67 -15.65
C TYR A 10 27.25 14.40 -17.14
N ARG A 11 27.00 13.17 -17.62
CA ARG A 11 27.16 12.79 -19.04
C ARG A 11 26.31 13.66 -19.97
N SER A 12 25.05 13.92 -19.62
CA SER A 12 24.15 14.76 -20.44
C SER A 12 24.52 16.24 -20.36
N VAL A 13 25.10 16.68 -19.25
CA VAL A 13 25.60 18.06 -19.10
C VAL A 13 26.82 18.26 -19.98
N VAL A 14 27.80 17.34 -19.92
CA VAL A 14 29.01 17.39 -20.76
C VAL A 14 28.66 17.29 -22.24
N ALA A 15 27.67 16.47 -22.61
CA ALA A 15 27.19 16.36 -23.97
C ALA A 15 26.41 17.60 -24.48
N GLY A 16 26.19 18.62 -23.63
CA GLY A 16 25.47 19.84 -24.03
C GLY A 16 24.01 19.59 -24.41
N THR A 17 23.39 18.52 -23.91
CA THR A 17 22.04 18.13 -24.33
C THR A 17 21.01 19.18 -23.90
N ARG A 18 20.30 19.78 -24.87
CA ARG A 18 19.19 20.71 -24.61
C ARG A 18 17.94 19.94 -24.16
N ASN A 19 17.83 19.72 -22.86
CA ASN A 19 16.72 18.97 -22.25
C ASN A 19 15.97 19.76 -21.17
N ALA A 20 16.15 21.09 -21.13
CA ALA A 20 15.51 22.01 -20.19
C ALA A 20 14.05 22.35 -20.54
N PRO A 21 13.68 22.65 -21.82
CA PRO A 21 12.27 22.80 -22.19
C PRO A 21 11.66 21.40 -22.33
N ARG A 22 11.20 20.82 -21.22
CA ARG A 22 10.43 19.57 -21.24
C ARG A 22 8.95 19.87 -21.18
N ARG A 23 8.17 19.03 -21.84
CA ARG A 23 6.71 19.04 -21.74
C ARG A 23 6.31 18.83 -20.28
N MET A 24 5.58 19.78 -19.71
CA MET A 24 4.95 19.63 -18.41
C MET A 24 3.74 18.72 -18.58
N THR A 25 3.72 17.61 -17.86
CA THR A 25 2.64 16.62 -17.90
C THR A 25 2.23 16.30 -16.48
N PHE A 26 0.92 16.14 -16.27
CA PHE A 26 0.42 15.70 -14.98
C PHE A 26 0.85 14.25 -14.74
N TYR A 27 1.32 13.96 -13.53
CA TYR A 27 1.70 12.61 -13.13
C TYR A 27 1.37 12.38 -11.65
N PRO A 28 0.55 11.38 -11.29
CA PRO A 28 0.02 11.23 -9.93
C PRO A 28 1.03 10.77 -8.88
N CYS A 29 2.24 10.33 -9.27
CA CYS A 29 3.29 9.86 -8.35
C CYS A 29 2.91 8.69 -7.44
N ALA A 30 1.87 7.90 -7.77
CA ALA A 30 1.38 6.84 -6.89
C ALA A 30 2.49 5.82 -6.55
N PHE A 31 3.28 5.41 -7.54
CA PHE A 31 4.39 4.49 -7.32
C PHE A 31 5.51 5.11 -6.47
N GLU A 32 5.93 6.34 -6.76
CA GLU A 32 6.93 7.05 -5.96
C GLU A 32 6.49 7.25 -4.50
N LEU A 33 5.21 7.54 -4.28
CA LEU A 33 4.63 7.67 -2.94
C LEU A 33 4.63 6.33 -2.19
N LEU A 34 4.29 5.22 -2.87
CA LEU A 34 4.40 3.88 -2.29
C LEU A 34 5.85 3.54 -1.92
N GLN A 35 6.82 3.86 -2.79
CA GLN A 35 8.25 3.65 -2.50
C GLN A 35 8.73 4.55 -1.37
N LEU A 36 8.26 5.80 -1.32
CA LEU A 36 8.59 6.74 -0.24
C LEU A 36 8.05 6.24 1.11
N HIS A 37 6.83 5.69 1.13
CA HIS A 37 6.25 5.08 2.32
C HIS A 37 7.11 3.90 2.81
N LYS A 38 7.51 2.99 1.90
CA LYS A 38 8.40 1.87 2.22
C LYS A 38 9.75 2.34 2.76
N ALA A 39 10.39 3.30 2.08
CA ALA A 39 11.68 3.85 2.49
C ALA A 39 11.59 4.55 3.85
N HIS A 40 10.47 5.23 4.15
CA HIS A 40 10.26 5.84 5.45
C HIS A 40 10.12 4.81 6.58
N ARG A 41 9.33 3.75 6.37
CA ARG A 41 9.23 2.64 7.31
C ARG A 41 10.57 1.94 7.52
N GLU A 42 11.34 1.80 6.46
CA GLU A 42 12.69 1.25 6.50
C GLU A 42 13.62 2.12 7.36
N VAL A 43 13.64 3.43 7.17
CA VAL A 43 14.44 4.36 8.01
C VAL A 43 14.05 4.20 9.48
N ILE A 44 12.76 4.25 9.82
CA ILE A 44 12.28 4.05 11.21
C ILE A 44 12.79 2.72 11.77
N ARG A 45 12.67 1.64 11.00
CA ARG A 45 13.16 0.32 11.40
C ARG A 45 14.67 0.31 11.62
N HIS A 46 15.45 1.00 10.79
CA HIS A 46 16.90 1.10 10.95
C HIS A 46 17.29 1.84 12.23
N PHE A 47 16.62 2.95 12.55
CA PHE A 47 16.80 3.64 13.83
C PHE A 47 16.43 2.73 15.01
N TYR A 48 15.26 2.08 14.96
CA TYR A 48 14.82 1.14 15.99
C TYR A 48 15.85 0.02 16.24
N VAL A 49 16.42 -0.56 15.17
CA VAL A 49 17.44 -1.61 15.28
C VAL A 49 18.76 -1.07 15.87
N ARG A 50 19.22 0.10 15.42
CA ARG A 50 20.43 0.75 15.93
C ARG A 50 20.33 1.07 17.43
N ASP A 51 19.13 1.40 17.89
CA ASP A 51 18.86 1.89 19.25
C ASP A 51 18.30 0.80 20.18
N LYS A 52 18.41 -0.48 19.80
CA LYS A 52 18.05 -1.60 20.68
C LYS A 52 18.94 -1.62 21.92
N ILE A 53 18.31 -1.67 23.08
CA ILE A 53 18.95 -1.80 24.39
C ILE A 53 18.61 -3.20 24.94
N PHE A 54 19.53 -3.80 25.69
CA PHE A 54 19.28 -5.02 26.45
C PHE A 54 18.26 -4.77 27.55
N ASP A 55 17.23 -5.61 27.55
CA ASP A 55 16.15 -5.64 28.52
C ASP A 55 15.83 -7.12 28.79
N ASN A 56 16.78 -7.77 29.44
CA ASN A 56 16.74 -9.19 29.74
C ASN A 56 15.82 -9.43 30.95
N LYS A 57 14.91 -10.39 30.79
CA LYS A 57 13.89 -10.73 31.80
C LYS A 57 14.32 -11.84 32.75
N PHE A 58 15.43 -12.51 32.45
CA PHE A 58 15.97 -13.59 33.27
C PHE A 58 17.14 -13.08 34.13
N PRO A 59 17.20 -13.48 35.42
CA PRO A 59 18.16 -12.94 36.39
C PRO A 59 19.62 -13.21 35.99
N GLY A 60 19.91 -14.38 35.41
CA GLY A 60 21.28 -14.74 34.97
C GLY A 60 21.84 -13.85 33.84
N THR A 61 20.99 -13.08 33.17
CA THR A 61 21.38 -12.18 32.07
C THR A 61 21.20 -10.70 32.40
N ALA A 62 20.78 -10.38 33.64
CA ALA A 62 20.43 -9.01 34.03
C ALA A 62 21.62 -8.03 34.03
N LEU A 63 22.86 -8.53 34.14
CA LEU A 63 24.08 -7.72 34.19
C LEU A 63 24.28 -6.82 32.96
N ALA A 64 23.71 -7.20 31.81
CA ALA A 64 23.84 -6.44 30.56
C ALA A 64 22.68 -5.46 30.32
N ASN A 65 21.68 -5.41 31.22
CA ASN A 65 20.53 -4.51 31.06
C ASN A 65 20.98 -3.04 31.07
N GLY A 66 20.37 -2.24 30.20
CA GLY A 66 20.75 -0.83 30.01
C GLY A 66 21.90 -0.61 29.01
N LEU A 67 22.61 -1.65 28.58
CA LEU A 67 23.59 -1.57 27.51
C LEU A 67 22.93 -1.68 26.13
N PHE A 68 23.50 -1.03 25.11
CA PHE A 68 23.08 -1.26 23.73
C PHE A 68 23.34 -2.70 23.30
N LYS A 69 22.44 -3.26 22.47
CA LYS A 69 22.60 -4.60 21.89
C LYS A 69 23.72 -4.68 20.86
N PHE A 70 24.13 -3.54 20.29
CA PHE A 70 25.30 -3.45 19.44
C PHE A 70 26.52 -2.97 20.24
N VAL A 71 27.67 -3.60 19.99
CA VAL A 71 28.98 -3.06 20.36
C VAL A 71 29.18 -1.70 19.68
N PRO A 72 29.77 -0.69 20.35
CA PRO A 72 29.88 0.67 19.82
C PRO A 72 30.42 0.76 18.38
N ASN A 73 31.53 0.09 18.06
CA ASN A 73 32.11 0.10 16.71
C ASN A 73 31.14 -0.43 15.64
N ARG A 74 30.38 -1.49 15.96
CA ARG A 74 29.38 -2.04 15.04
C ARG A 74 28.17 -1.13 14.92
N ARG A 75 27.77 -0.45 16.00
CA ARG A 75 26.67 0.51 16.00
C ARG A 75 26.99 1.72 15.12
N GLU A 76 28.22 2.24 15.21
CA GLU A 76 28.71 3.32 14.37
C GLU A 76 28.74 2.90 12.89
N ALA A 77 29.34 1.76 12.58
CA ALA A 77 29.38 1.24 11.20
C ALA A 77 27.97 1.05 10.61
N TYR A 78 27.03 0.54 11.41
CA TYR A 78 25.63 0.39 11.00
C TYR A 78 24.95 1.73 10.74
N HIS A 79 25.22 2.73 11.59
CA HIS A 79 24.71 4.08 11.40
C HIS A 79 25.22 4.68 10.07
N MET A 80 26.54 4.65 9.88
CA MET A 80 27.18 5.30 8.73
C MET A 80 26.81 4.65 7.40
N ARG A 81 26.59 3.34 7.39
CA ARG A 81 26.20 2.61 6.19
C ARG A 81 24.68 2.58 6.00
N GLU A 82 23.96 1.86 6.84
CA GLU A 82 22.55 1.52 6.58
C GLU A 82 21.58 2.68 6.90
N VAL A 83 21.76 3.32 8.07
CA VAL A 83 20.87 4.41 8.50
C VAL A 83 21.03 5.62 7.59
N MET A 84 22.27 6.03 7.33
CA MET A 84 22.53 7.20 6.48
C MET A 84 22.17 6.94 5.01
N GLU A 85 22.41 5.75 4.46
CA GLU A 85 21.97 5.44 3.10
C GLU A 85 20.45 5.40 2.95
N SER A 86 19.73 4.78 3.90
CA SER A 86 18.26 4.76 3.85
C SER A 86 17.67 6.17 3.92
N ILE A 87 18.25 7.07 4.73
CA ILE A 87 17.88 8.50 4.73
C ILE A 87 18.14 9.13 3.36
N ARG A 88 19.31 8.91 2.74
CA ARG A 88 19.62 9.46 1.40
C ARG A 88 18.63 8.98 0.34
N ARG A 89 18.29 7.68 0.33
CA ARG A 89 17.28 7.11 -0.59
C ARG A 89 15.91 7.73 -0.39
N ARG A 90 15.46 7.88 0.87
CA ARG A 90 14.21 8.57 1.20
C ARG A 90 14.22 10.02 0.69
N SER A 91 15.31 10.76 0.91
CA SER A 91 15.44 12.16 0.47
C SER A 91 15.38 12.31 -1.06
N ILE A 92 15.98 11.37 -1.81
CA ILE A 92 15.89 11.34 -3.28
C ILE A 92 14.43 11.19 -3.72
N LEU A 93 13.70 10.24 -3.14
CA LEU A 93 12.28 10.02 -3.46
C LEU A 93 11.42 11.24 -3.12
N MET A 94 11.62 11.82 -1.92
CA MET A 94 10.94 13.06 -1.52
C MET A 94 11.19 14.18 -2.53
N ARG A 95 12.45 14.37 -2.94
CA ARG A 95 12.80 15.43 -3.88
C ARG A 95 12.16 15.22 -5.26
N ARG A 96 12.07 13.98 -5.74
CA ARG A 96 11.37 13.64 -6.99
C ARG A 96 9.88 13.94 -6.89
N VAL A 97 9.22 13.50 -5.81
CA VAL A 97 7.79 13.75 -5.57
C VAL A 97 7.50 15.25 -5.51
N GLN A 98 8.29 16.03 -4.76
CA GLN A 98 8.13 17.48 -4.66
C GLN A 98 8.28 18.19 -6.02
N GLN A 99 9.25 17.76 -6.84
CA GLN A 99 9.41 18.32 -8.18
C GLN A 99 8.19 18.04 -9.06
N GLN A 100 7.66 16.81 -9.03
CA GLN A 100 6.50 16.45 -9.83
C GLN A 100 5.22 17.12 -9.32
N GLN A 101 5.05 17.29 -8.01
CA GLN A 101 3.93 18.06 -7.45
C GLN A 101 3.96 19.52 -7.91
N ALA A 102 5.15 20.14 -7.97
CA ALA A 102 5.28 21.49 -8.51
C ALA A 102 4.95 21.57 -10.01
N ILE A 103 5.24 20.52 -10.78
CA ILE A 103 4.84 20.41 -12.20
C ILE A 103 3.32 20.23 -12.30
N ASN A 104 2.73 19.32 -11.52
CA ASN A 104 1.29 19.06 -11.51
C ASN A 104 0.49 20.32 -11.17
N ALA A 105 0.96 21.13 -10.22
CA ALA A 105 0.32 22.40 -9.86
C ALA A 105 0.28 23.37 -11.05
N LYS A 106 1.39 23.49 -11.80
CA LYS A 106 1.43 24.30 -13.03
C LYS A 106 0.52 23.78 -14.14
N VAL A 107 0.45 22.46 -14.29
CA VAL A 107 -0.44 21.82 -15.29
C VAL A 107 -1.90 22.03 -14.92
N ALA A 108 -2.27 21.85 -13.66
CA ALA A 108 -3.62 22.10 -13.18
C ALA A 108 -4.03 23.57 -13.37
N GLU A 109 -3.16 24.52 -12.99
CA GLU A 109 -3.41 25.95 -13.18
C GLU A 109 -3.59 26.31 -14.67
N ALA A 110 -2.78 25.71 -15.56
CA ALA A 110 -2.93 25.92 -17.00
C ALA A 110 -4.27 25.38 -17.53
N LEU A 111 -4.64 24.16 -17.14
CA LEU A 111 -5.92 23.54 -17.53
C LEU A 111 -7.13 24.33 -17.01
N GLU A 112 -7.06 24.83 -15.78
CA GLU A 112 -8.12 25.66 -15.20
C GLU A 112 -8.29 26.98 -15.96
N LYS A 113 -7.20 27.61 -16.40
CA LYS A 113 -7.25 28.84 -17.20
C LYS A 113 -7.80 28.60 -18.61
N GLU A 114 -7.48 27.45 -19.21
CA GLU A 114 -7.86 27.14 -20.59
C GLU A 114 -9.28 26.59 -20.72
N HIS A 115 -9.69 25.69 -19.83
CA HIS A 115 -10.95 24.95 -19.93
C HIS A 115 -11.96 25.26 -18.81
N GLY A 116 -11.54 26.01 -17.78
CA GLY A 116 -12.33 26.24 -16.59
C GLY A 116 -12.21 25.12 -15.55
N LYS A 117 -12.59 25.44 -14.32
CA LYS A 117 -12.34 24.59 -13.13
C LYS A 117 -12.97 23.20 -13.20
N ALA A 118 -14.24 23.11 -13.62
CA ALA A 118 -14.96 21.83 -13.67
C ALA A 118 -14.39 20.89 -14.76
N ALA A 119 -14.09 21.44 -15.94
CA ALA A 119 -13.49 20.67 -17.03
C ALA A 119 -12.07 20.20 -16.68
N ALA A 120 -11.26 21.07 -16.07
CA ALA A 120 -9.92 20.70 -15.60
C ALA A 120 -9.96 19.56 -14.57
N ALA A 121 -10.92 19.61 -13.63
CA ALA A 121 -11.12 18.54 -12.65
C ALA A 121 -11.49 17.21 -13.32
N ALA A 122 -12.42 17.23 -14.29
CA ALA A 122 -12.80 16.04 -15.04
C ALA A 122 -11.65 15.46 -15.90
N MET A 123 -10.81 16.32 -16.48
CA MET A 123 -9.64 15.89 -17.26
C MET A 123 -8.52 15.29 -16.40
N LEU A 124 -8.48 15.61 -15.10
CA LEU A 124 -7.52 15.09 -14.14
C LEU A 124 -8.10 13.98 -13.26
N ASP A 125 -9.33 13.56 -13.52
CA ASP A 125 -9.95 12.43 -12.86
C ASP A 125 -9.45 11.10 -13.47
N PHE A 126 -9.10 10.16 -12.61
CA PHE A 126 -8.63 8.82 -12.98
C PHE A 126 -9.65 7.74 -12.63
N THR A 127 -10.88 8.13 -12.29
CA THR A 127 -11.98 7.20 -12.02
C THR A 127 -12.26 6.35 -13.27
N THR A 128 -12.31 5.04 -13.08
CA THR A 128 -12.57 4.06 -14.13
C THR A 128 -13.85 3.28 -13.83
N PRO A 129 -14.50 2.65 -14.83
CA PRO A 129 -15.72 1.87 -14.60
C PRO A 129 -15.57 0.72 -13.58
N ASP A 130 -14.33 0.23 -13.38
CA ASP A 130 -13.99 -0.82 -12.43
C ASP A 130 -13.43 -0.30 -11.10
N SER A 131 -13.32 1.02 -10.88
CA SER A 131 -12.77 1.57 -9.63
C SER A 131 -13.59 1.11 -8.41
N ASP A 132 -14.91 1.07 -8.54
CA ASP A 132 -15.79 0.62 -7.46
C ASP A 132 -15.61 -0.86 -7.12
N ALA A 133 -15.13 -1.70 -8.04
CA ALA A 133 -14.80 -3.09 -7.74
C ALA A 133 -13.71 -3.19 -6.64
N TYR A 134 -12.80 -2.21 -6.58
CA TYR A 134 -11.69 -2.17 -5.64
C TYR A 134 -11.96 -1.28 -4.41
N PHE A 135 -12.65 -0.15 -4.60
CA PHE A 135 -12.83 0.86 -3.56
C PHE A 135 -14.22 0.83 -2.90
N ASN A 136 -15.26 0.37 -3.60
CA ASN A 136 -16.62 0.32 -3.07
C ASN A 136 -17.44 -0.88 -3.65
N PRO A 137 -17.09 -2.12 -3.27
CA PRO A 137 -17.63 -3.32 -3.91
C PRO A 137 -19.15 -3.50 -3.73
N GLN A 138 -19.80 -2.75 -2.83
CA GLN A 138 -21.26 -2.75 -2.69
C GLN A 138 -21.95 -2.12 -3.91
N GLN A 139 -21.37 -1.07 -4.48
CA GLN A 139 -21.89 -0.41 -5.67
C GLN A 139 -21.60 -1.21 -6.95
N TYR A 140 -20.66 -2.16 -6.90
CA TYR A 140 -20.24 -2.98 -8.04
C TYR A 140 -20.94 -4.35 -8.13
N GLN A 141 -21.75 -4.74 -7.12
CA GLN A 141 -22.39 -6.07 -7.07
C GLN A 141 -23.33 -6.35 -8.25
N SER A 142 -23.99 -5.30 -8.77
CA SER A 142 -24.87 -5.40 -9.93
C SER A 142 -24.12 -5.43 -11.27
N VAL A 143 -22.84 -5.06 -11.28
CA VAL A 143 -22.00 -5.00 -12.49
C VAL A 143 -21.34 -6.35 -12.76
N ALA A 144 -20.65 -6.90 -11.75
CA ALA A 144 -20.03 -8.22 -11.85
C ALA A 144 -19.85 -8.89 -10.48
N ASN A 145 -19.80 -10.22 -10.48
CA ASN A 145 -19.48 -10.99 -9.28
C ASN A 145 -17.96 -11.07 -9.06
N ALA A 146 -17.44 -10.23 -8.17
CA ALA A 146 -16.03 -10.22 -7.76
C ALA A 146 -15.77 -10.95 -6.43
N TRP A 147 -16.76 -11.69 -5.89
CA TRP A 147 -16.64 -12.36 -4.60
C TRP A 147 -15.91 -13.71 -4.75
N PRO A 148 -14.88 -14.02 -3.94
CA PRO A 148 -14.21 -15.33 -3.99
C PRO A 148 -15.16 -16.49 -3.69
N ASN A 149 -16.06 -16.29 -2.73
CA ASN A 149 -17.18 -17.14 -2.36
C ASN A 149 -18.38 -16.89 -3.28
N TYR A 150 -18.21 -17.10 -4.59
CA TYR A 150 -19.17 -16.69 -5.62
C TYR A 150 -20.61 -17.18 -5.35
N TRP A 151 -20.79 -18.36 -4.75
CA TRP A 151 -22.11 -18.94 -4.43
C TRP A 151 -22.89 -18.12 -3.39
N GLN A 152 -22.21 -17.30 -2.59
CA GLN A 152 -22.85 -16.43 -1.59
C GLN A 152 -23.15 -15.02 -2.13
N HIS A 153 -22.70 -14.69 -3.35
CA HIS A 153 -23.02 -13.41 -3.99
C HIS A 153 -24.54 -13.27 -4.17
N PRO A 154 -25.17 -12.09 -4.00
CA PRO A 154 -26.62 -11.92 -4.14
C PRO A 154 -27.19 -12.46 -5.46
N GLY A 155 -26.46 -12.36 -6.57
CA GLY A 155 -26.84 -12.95 -7.86
C GLY A 155 -26.87 -14.49 -7.89
N ALA A 156 -26.10 -15.16 -7.03
CA ALA A 156 -26.03 -16.63 -6.91
C ALA A 156 -26.59 -17.15 -5.57
N ALA A 157 -27.12 -16.28 -4.71
CA ALA A 157 -27.57 -16.63 -3.36
C ALA A 157 -28.72 -17.64 -3.34
N HIS A 158 -29.40 -17.82 -4.47
CA HIS A 158 -30.43 -18.84 -4.66
C HIS A 158 -29.86 -20.28 -4.66
N VAL A 159 -28.56 -20.45 -4.91
CA VAL A 159 -27.87 -21.75 -4.89
C VAL A 159 -27.60 -22.24 -3.47
N VAL A 160 -27.46 -21.31 -2.51
CA VAL A 160 -27.17 -21.67 -1.12
C VAL A 160 -28.44 -22.24 -0.47
N PRO A 161 -28.45 -23.51 -0.03
CA PRO A 161 -29.59 -24.07 0.66
C PRO A 161 -29.79 -23.32 1.99
N LYS A 162 -31.04 -22.97 2.28
CA LYS A 162 -31.44 -22.32 3.53
C LYS A 162 -32.16 -23.33 4.42
N PRO A 163 -31.43 -24.17 5.18
CA PRO A 163 -32.03 -25.21 5.99
C PRO A 163 -32.92 -24.62 7.07
N ARG A 164 -34.01 -25.33 7.40
CA ARG A 164 -34.85 -24.94 8.54
C ARG A 164 -34.18 -25.40 9.83
N TRP A 165 -33.58 -24.46 10.54
CA TRP A 165 -32.92 -24.72 11.81
C TRP A 165 -33.80 -24.29 13.00
N ARG A 166 -33.76 -25.05 14.09
CA ARG A 166 -34.44 -24.74 15.35
C ARG A 166 -33.56 -25.13 16.54
N ARG A 167 -33.60 -24.35 17.62
CA ARG A 167 -32.98 -24.72 18.90
C ARG A 167 -33.87 -25.70 19.66
N VAL A 168 -33.26 -26.76 20.18
CA VAL A 168 -33.96 -27.82 20.92
C VAL A 168 -33.68 -27.66 22.42
N PRO A 169 -34.66 -27.20 23.23
CA PRO A 169 -34.45 -26.94 24.66
C PRO A 169 -33.99 -28.17 25.44
N GLU A 170 -34.56 -29.34 25.12
CA GLU A 170 -34.26 -30.63 25.75
C GLU A 170 -32.80 -31.07 25.53
N LEU A 171 -32.15 -30.56 24.49
CA LEU A 171 -30.73 -30.79 24.20
C LEU A 171 -29.85 -29.65 24.73
N GLY A 172 -30.31 -28.90 25.73
CA GLY A 172 -29.58 -27.74 26.25
C GLY A 172 -29.55 -26.56 25.29
N GLY A 173 -30.53 -26.44 24.40
CA GLY A 173 -30.64 -25.32 23.45
C GLY A 173 -29.82 -25.46 22.17
N ILE A 174 -29.32 -26.65 21.85
CA ILE A 174 -28.55 -26.91 20.61
C ILE A 174 -29.40 -26.62 19.36
N THR A 175 -28.83 -25.91 18.39
CA THR A 175 -29.43 -25.69 17.07
C THR A 175 -29.32 -26.94 16.21
N ARG A 176 -30.44 -27.47 15.72
CA ARG A 176 -30.50 -28.60 14.77
C ARG A 176 -31.25 -28.22 13.50
N VAL A 177 -30.85 -28.81 12.38
CA VAL A 177 -31.59 -28.75 11.10
C VAL A 177 -32.74 -29.76 11.17
N GLN A 178 -33.91 -29.35 10.68
CA GLN A 178 -35.14 -30.14 10.71
C GLN A 178 -35.42 -30.89 9.41
N ASP A 179 -34.75 -30.51 8.32
CA ASP A 179 -34.95 -31.11 7.01
C ASP A 179 -34.44 -32.57 7.02
N PRO A 180 -35.21 -33.54 6.48
CA PRO A 180 -34.80 -34.94 6.45
C PRO A 180 -33.60 -35.12 5.51
N LEU A 181 -32.76 -36.11 5.80
CA LEU A 181 -31.68 -36.50 4.89
C LEU A 181 -32.26 -37.23 3.68
N THR A 182 -31.68 -36.98 2.50
CA THR A 182 -32.03 -37.70 1.27
C THR A 182 -31.40 -39.09 1.28
N GLU A 183 -32.14 -40.11 0.82
CA GLU A 183 -31.59 -41.45 0.62
C GLU A 183 -30.43 -41.41 -0.39
N GLN A 184 -29.34 -42.09 -0.04
CA GLN A 184 -28.18 -42.24 -0.92
C GLN A 184 -28.32 -43.55 -1.69
N ALA A 185 -28.04 -43.53 -2.99
CA ALA A 185 -28.07 -44.74 -3.81
C ALA A 185 -26.99 -45.71 -3.32
N ASN A 186 -27.40 -46.95 -3.03
CA ASN A 186 -26.54 -47.98 -2.43
C ASN A 186 -26.23 -49.14 -3.39
N ASP A 187 -26.75 -49.11 -4.61
CA ASP A 187 -26.52 -50.12 -5.65
C ASP A 187 -26.47 -49.44 -7.04
N TYR A 188 -25.91 -50.13 -8.04
CA TYR A 188 -25.63 -49.60 -9.39
C TYR A 188 -26.74 -49.87 -10.40
#